data_AF-Q236E8-F1
#
_entry.id   AF-Q236E8-F1
#
_cell.length_a   1.000
_cell.length_b   1.000
_cell.length_c   1.000
_cell.angle_alpha   90.00
_cell.angle_beta   90.00
_cell.angle_gamma   90.00
#
_symmetry.space_group_name_H-M   'P 1'
#
loop_
_entity.id
_entity.type
_entity.pdbx_description
1 polymer ?
#
loop_
_entity_poly.entity_id
_entity_poly.type
_entity_poly.pdbx_seq_one_letter_code
_entity_poly.pdbx_strand_id
1 'polypeptide(L)'
;MAKTKCINQKERITKVPIIEVVSNIICDQKGVNHQDNESIYNLISKSKHNLYKNILSAFKRHITQCEDTFLKSFYENLSEDKWSFEHIKQRVSTNLEKLGRFNLKIKNLSKNRNLQKIFNYFLKNSQKLWLQDSKIRDKDWYIEQINLMVKAQERQILQNFTNCYKKQRNNSMKK
;
A
#
# COMPACT_ATOMS: atom_id res chain seq x y z
N MET A 1 -57.24 26.72 -16.64
CA MET A 1 -56.24 26.90 -15.56
C MET A 1 -55.84 25.53 -15.03
N ALA A 2 -54.71 24.99 -15.48
CA ALA A 2 -54.20 23.69 -15.07
C ALA A 2 -53.14 23.87 -13.96
N LYS A 3 -53.31 23.20 -12.83
CA LYS A 3 -52.39 23.27 -11.68
C LYS A 3 -51.16 22.39 -11.93
N THR A 4 -50.01 23.03 -12.07
CA THR A 4 -48.67 22.45 -12.15
C THR A 4 -48.34 21.64 -10.89
N LYS A 5 -48.16 20.31 -11.02
CA LYS A 5 -47.52 19.50 -9.98
C LYS A 5 -46.01 19.60 -10.14
N CYS A 6 -45.36 20.38 -9.28
CA CYS A 6 -43.91 20.34 -9.09
C CYS A 6 -43.53 19.01 -8.43
N ILE A 7 -42.89 18.12 -9.18
CA ILE A 7 -42.23 16.93 -8.63
C ILE A 7 -40.86 17.36 -8.12
N ASN A 8 -40.71 17.39 -6.81
CA ASN A 8 -39.43 17.58 -6.11
C ASN A 8 -38.45 16.46 -6.52
N GLN A 9 -37.56 16.74 -7.47
CA GLN A 9 -36.36 15.95 -7.69
C GLN A 9 -35.33 16.29 -6.60
N LYS A 10 -35.53 15.76 -5.39
CA LYS A 10 -34.42 15.58 -4.44
C LYS A 10 -33.84 14.19 -4.69
N GLU A 11 -32.75 14.20 -5.44
CA GLU A 11 -31.85 13.08 -5.69
C GLU A 11 -31.51 12.36 -4.37
N ARG A 12 -32.11 11.18 -4.15
CA ARG A 12 -31.54 10.18 -3.25
C ARG A 12 -30.44 9.46 -4.01
N ILE A 13 -29.22 10.00 -3.95
CA ILE A 13 -28.03 9.28 -4.38
C ILE A 13 -27.77 8.17 -3.35
N THR A 14 -28.08 6.95 -3.77
CA THR A 14 -27.76 5.69 -3.07
C THR A 14 -26.24 5.58 -2.91
N LYS A 15 -25.74 5.76 -1.69
CA LYS A 15 -24.36 5.45 -1.30
C LYS A 15 -24.18 3.92 -1.30
N VAL A 16 -23.73 3.35 -2.41
CA VAL A 16 -23.27 1.95 -2.43
C VAL A 16 -21.92 1.88 -1.69
N PRO A 17 -21.74 0.93 -0.75
CA PRO A 17 -20.77 1.08 0.32
C PRO A 17 -19.35 0.72 -0.14
N ILE A 18 -18.42 1.60 0.19
CA ILE A 18 -16.96 1.35 0.20
C ILE A 18 -16.59 0.27 1.26
N ILE A 19 -17.55 -0.07 2.13
CA ILE A 19 -17.40 -0.82 3.39
C ILE A 19 -17.18 -2.32 3.16
N GLU A 20 -17.90 -2.98 2.25
CA GLU A 20 -17.98 -4.46 2.28
C GLU A 20 -16.66 -5.18 1.94
N VAL A 21 -15.91 -4.78 0.91
CA VAL A 21 -14.81 -5.65 0.42
C VAL A 21 -13.60 -5.68 1.36
N VAL A 22 -13.26 -4.55 1.99
CA VAL A 22 -12.14 -4.51 2.95
C VAL A 22 -12.60 -4.99 4.32
N SER A 23 -13.83 -4.68 4.71
CA SER A 23 -14.40 -5.19 5.96
C SER A 23 -14.53 -6.72 5.92
N ASN A 24 -14.93 -7.33 4.80
CA ASN A 24 -15.09 -8.78 4.71
C ASN A 24 -13.73 -9.51 4.82
N ILE A 25 -12.67 -9.02 4.17
CA ILE A 25 -11.32 -9.62 4.27
C ILE A 25 -10.75 -9.51 5.70
N ILE A 26 -11.11 -8.42 6.40
CA ILE A 26 -10.61 -8.12 7.75
C ILE A 26 -11.43 -8.85 8.83
N CYS A 27 -12.75 -9.00 8.64
CA CYS A 27 -13.67 -9.65 9.58
C CYS A 27 -13.59 -11.18 9.56
N ASP A 28 -13.17 -11.79 8.43
CA ASP A 28 -13.15 -13.26 8.30
C ASP A 28 -11.90 -13.94 8.88
N GLN A 29 -10.95 -13.18 9.45
CA GLN A 29 -9.73 -13.74 10.06
C GLN A 29 -9.98 -14.16 11.52
N LYS A 30 -10.26 -15.45 11.74
CA LYS A 30 -10.39 -16.05 13.09
C LYS A 30 -9.12 -15.82 13.92
N GLY A 31 -9.26 -15.24 15.12
CA GLY A 31 -8.19 -15.08 16.11
C GLY A 31 -7.45 -13.73 16.08
N VAL A 32 -7.92 -12.75 15.30
CA VAL A 32 -7.25 -11.45 15.15
C VAL A 32 -7.92 -10.38 16.03
N ASN A 33 -7.11 -9.64 16.80
CA ASN A 33 -7.58 -8.52 17.64
C ASN A 33 -8.24 -7.43 16.78
N HIS A 34 -9.50 -7.08 17.09
CA HIS A 34 -10.29 -6.07 16.38
C HIS A 34 -9.57 -4.72 16.28
N GLN A 35 -8.85 -4.33 17.34
CA GLN A 35 -8.07 -3.09 17.42
C GLN A 35 -6.94 -3.01 16.37
N ASP A 36 -6.25 -4.13 16.14
CA ASP A 36 -5.17 -4.21 15.15
C ASP A 36 -5.72 -4.06 13.73
N ASN A 37 -6.89 -4.65 13.49
CA ASN A 37 -7.57 -4.61 12.21
C ASN A 37 -8.07 -3.20 11.87
N GLU A 38 -8.65 -2.49 12.85
CA GLU A 38 -9.02 -1.08 12.68
C GLU A 38 -7.79 -0.18 12.45
N SER A 39 -6.68 -0.45 13.15
CA SER A 39 -5.44 0.32 13.00
C SER A 39 -4.83 0.13 11.61
N ILE A 40 -4.79 -1.11 11.10
CA ILE A 40 -4.39 -1.43 9.73
C ILE A 40 -5.34 -0.75 8.73
N TYR A 41 -6.65 -0.80 8.97
CA TYR A 41 -7.60 -0.12 8.11
C TYR A 41 -7.36 1.40 8.07
N ASN A 42 -7.17 2.04 9.23
CA ASN A 42 -6.89 3.45 9.34
C ASN A 42 -5.58 3.83 8.64
N LEU A 43 -4.52 3.02 8.80
CA LEU A 43 -3.30 3.15 8.03
C LEU A 43 -3.63 3.14 6.53
N ILE A 44 -4.27 2.10 5.99
CA ILE A 44 -4.41 1.99 4.53
C ILE A 44 -5.39 3.03 3.95
N SER A 45 -6.42 3.42 4.71
CA SER A 45 -7.45 4.37 4.26
C SER A 45 -7.08 5.84 4.48
N LYS A 46 -6.33 6.16 5.54
CA LYS A 46 -6.07 7.54 5.98
C LYS A 46 -4.59 7.94 5.98
N SER A 47 -3.67 7.02 5.66
CA SER A 47 -2.25 7.34 5.62
C SER A 47 -1.95 8.52 4.71
N LYS A 48 -1.13 9.44 5.23
CA LYS A 48 -0.64 10.59 4.47
C LYS A 48 0.19 10.10 3.29
N HIS A 49 -0.01 10.72 2.13
CA HIS A 49 0.77 10.50 0.91
C HIS A 49 2.30 10.46 1.14
N ASN A 50 2.78 11.24 2.12
CA ASN A 50 4.19 11.33 2.48
C ASN A 50 4.75 10.05 3.12
N LEU A 51 3.96 9.28 3.87
CA LEU A 51 4.42 8.02 4.48
C LEU A 51 4.86 7.03 3.39
N TYR A 52 3.95 6.73 2.46
CA TYR A 52 4.26 5.79 1.36
C TYR A 52 5.32 6.35 0.42
N LYS A 53 5.32 7.66 0.15
CA LYS A 53 6.39 8.30 -0.62
C LYS A 53 7.76 8.02 -0.01
N ASN A 54 7.89 8.24 1.29
CA ASN A 54 9.15 8.11 2.01
C ASN A 54 9.60 6.65 2.08
N ILE A 55 8.70 5.72 2.40
CA ILE A 55 8.99 4.28 2.39
C ILE A 55 9.46 3.81 1.02
N LEU A 56 8.75 4.17 -0.05
CA LEU A 56 9.12 3.77 -1.42
C LEU A 56 10.43 4.39 -1.86
N SER A 57 10.68 5.66 -1.52
CA SER A 57 11.94 6.32 -1.84
C SER A 57 13.11 5.68 -1.10
N ALA A 58 12.92 5.33 0.17
CA ALA A 58 13.93 4.66 0.96
C ALA A 58 14.20 3.25 0.44
N PHE A 59 13.16 2.49 0.11
CA PHE A 59 13.30 1.16 -0.50
C PHE A 59 14.03 1.22 -1.84
N LYS A 60 13.67 2.16 -2.73
CA LYS A 60 14.38 2.38 -3.99
C LYS A 60 15.86 2.63 -3.73
N ARG A 61 16.16 3.58 -2.84
CA ARG A 61 17.53 3.95 -2.50
C ARG A 61 18.32 2.76 -1.97
N HIS A 62 17.76 2.05 -0.99
CA HIS A 62 18.33 0.84 -0.39
C HIS A 62 18.76 -0.18 -1.44
N ILE A 63 17.88 -0.50 -2.40
CA ILE A 63 18.23 -1.44 -3.47
C ILE A 63 19.25 -0.84 -4.45
N THR A 64 19.07 0.40 -4.89
CA THR A 64 19.93 0.99 -5.93
C THR A 64 21.36 1.26 -5.47
N GLN A 65 21.54 1.51 -4.17
CA GLN A 65 22.82 1.84 -3.53
C GLN A 65 23.35 0.69 -2.67
N CYS A 66 22.75 -0.50 -2.75
CA CYS A 66 23.26 -1.66 -2.03
C CYS A 66 24.62 -2.06 -2.62
N GLU A 67 25.67 -1.99 -1.81
CA GLU A 67 27.01 -2.45 -2.19
C GLU A 67 27.35 -3.81 -1.58
N ASP A 68 26.77 -4.11 -0.41
CA ASP A 68 26.94 -5.36 0.34
C ASP A 68 26.61 -6.61 -0.51
N THR A 69 27.64 -7.41 -0.79
CA THR A 69 27.55 -8.62 -1.61
C THR A 69 26.73 -9.73 -0.95
N PHE A 70 26.80 -9.86 0.38
CA PHE A 70 25.99 -10.83 1.11
C PHE A 70 24.51 -10.45 0.99
N LEU A 71 24.19 -9.17 1.18
CA LEU A 71 22.81 -8.70 1.10
C LEU A 71 22.23 -8.81 -0.32
N LYS A 72 23.06 -8.58 -1.34
CA LYS A 72 22.69 -8.82 -2.76
C LYS A 72 22.31 -10.28 -2.99
N SER A 73 23.19 -11.21 -2.62
CA SER A 73 22.94 -12.65 -2.77
C SER A 73 21.73 -13.11 -1.97
N PHE A 74 21.56 -12.58 -0.76
CA PHE A 74 20.37 -12.83 0.04
C PHE A 74 19.08 -12.41 -0.69
N TYR A 75 19.06 -11.26 -1.36
CA TYR A 75 17.90 -10.81 -2.14
C TYR A 75 17.63 -11.64 -3.39
N GLU A 76 18.67 -12.11 -4.08
CA GLU A 76 18.51 -13.04 -5.20
C GLU A 76 17.81 -14.34 -4.73
N ASN A 77 18.21 -14.86 -3.57
CA ASN A 77 17.59 -16.06 -2.97
C ASN A 77 16.15 -15.84 -2.50
N LEU A 78 15.75 -14.60 -2.19
CA LEU A 78 14.37 -14.27 -1.87
C LEU A 78 13.47 -14.15 -3.11
N SER A 79 14.03 -14.00 -4.30
CA SER A 79 13.27 -13.96 -5.55
C SER A 79 12.83 -15.37 -5.95
N GLU A 80 11.53 -15.56 -6.23
CA GLU A 80 10.99 -16.86 -6.66
C GLU A 80 11.59 -17.31 -8.00
N ASP A 81 11.68 -16.40 -8.97
CA ASP A 81 12.25 -16.65 -10.30
C ASP A 81 13.78 -16.54 -10.33
N LYS A 82 14.45 -16.55 -9.16
CA LYS A 82 15.91 -16.42 -9.02
C LYS A 82 16.50 -15.25 -9.82
N TRP A 83 15.86 -14.08 -9.73
CA TRP A 83 16.38 -12.89 -10.39
C TRP A 83 17.77 -12.54 -9.85
N SER A 84 18.68 -12.18 -10.76
CA SER A 84 19.92 -11.53 -10.37
C SER A 84 19.65 -10.19 -9.69
N PHE A 85 20.57 -9.76 -8.85
CA PHE A 85 20.43 -8.51 -8.13
C PHE A 85 20.32 -7.31 -9.06
N GLU A 86 21.05 -7.32 -10.19
CA GLU A 86 20.95 -6.25 -11.18
C GLU A 86 19.56 -6.19 -11.82
N HIS A 87 18.92 -7.34 -12.08
CA HIS A 87 17.55 -7.38 -12.56
C HIS A 87 16.57 -6.89 -11.47
N ILE A 88 16.75 -7.27 -10.20
CA ILE A 88 15.97 -6.74 -9.08
C ILE A 88 16.10 -5.21 -9.02
N LYS A 89 17.32 -4.69 -9.07
CA LYS A 89 17.62 -3.26 -9.05
C LYS A 89 16.98 -2.51 -10.20
N GLN A 90 17.07 -3.04 -11.42
CA GLN A 90 16.41 -2.46 -12.59
C GLN A 90 14.90 -2.42 -12.40
N ARG A 91 14.28 -3.53 -11.97
CA ARG A 91 12.83 -3.63 -11.75
C ARG A 91 12.35 -2.67 -10.67
N VAL A 92 13.04 -2.59 -9.54
CA VAL A 92 12.72 -1.64 -8.47
C VAL A 92 12.84 -0.20 -8.97
N SER A 93 13.90 0.12 -9.73
CA SER A 93 14.12 1.45 -10.27
C SER A 93 12.98 1.88 -11.19
N THR A 94 12.65 1.04 -12.18
CA THR A 94 11.60 1.30 -13.17
C THR A 94 10.20 1.32 -12.54
N ASN A 95 9.88 0.38 -11.65
CA ASN A 95 8.57 0.33 -10.99
C ASN A 95 8.31 1.57 -10.11
N LEU A 96 9.38 2.16 -9.56
CA LEU A 96 9.28 3.28 -8.63
C LEU A 96 9.57 4.64 -9.27
N GLU A 97 10.06 4.70 -10.52
CA GLU A 97 10.47 5.92 -11.22
C GLU A 97 9.34 6.90 -11.52
N LYS A 98 8.17 6.41 -11.95
CA LYS A 98 7.07 7.28 -12.40
C LYS A 98 6.40 8.00 -11.22
N LEU A 99 6.16 9.31 -11.34
CA LEU A 99 5.23 10.01 -10.43
C LEU A 99 3.86 9.32 -10.50
N GLY A 100 3.22 9.11 -9.34
CA GLY A 100 1.96 8.39 -9.33
C GLY A 100 1.52 7.93 -7.96
N ARG A 101 0.54 7.03 -7.97
CA ARG A 101 -0.19 6.56 -6.79
C ARG A 101 0.68 5.64 -5.93
N PHE A 102 1.21 6.18 -4.83
CA PHE A 102 2.11 5.44 -3.94
C PHE A 102 1.46 4.20 -3.31
N ASN A 103 0.19 4.25 -2.95
CA ASN A 103 -0.56 3.09 -2.47
C ASN A 103 -0.59 1.94 -3.49
N LEU A 104 -0.75 2.25 -4.79
CA LEU A 104 -0.72 1.24 -5.84
C LEU A 104 0.67 0.62 -5.99
N LYS A 105 1.73 1.41 -5.83
CA LYS A 105 3.10 0.90 -5.84
C LYS A 105 3.38 -0.04 -4.67
N ILE A 106 2.93 0.32 -3.46
CA ILE A 106 3.01 -0.57 -2.29
C ILE A 106 2.29 -1.88 -2.57
N LYS A 107 1.04 -1.81 -3.04
CA LYS A 107 0.28 -3.01 -3.42
C LYS A 107 1.00 -3.87 -4.47
N ASN A 108 1.56 -3.25 -5.50
CA ASN A 108 2.27 -3.96 -6.56
C ASN A 108 3.53 -4.66 -6.03
N LEU A 109 4.30 -4.01 -5.14
CA LEU A 109 5.42 -4.64 -4.44
C LEU A 109 4.94 -5.80 -3.56
N SER A 110 3.82 -5.62 -2.86
CA SER A 110 3.23 -6.65 -2.00
C SER A 110 2.69 -7.85 -2.76
N LYS A 111 2.30 -7.70 -4.04
CA LYS A 111 1.80 -8.79 -4.90
C LYS A 111 2.88 -9.45 -5.76
N ASN A 112 3.96 -8.75 -6.07
CA ASN A 112 4.98 -9.27 -6.97
C ASN A 112 5.79 -10.37 -6.27
N ARG A 113 5.66 -11.61 -6.72
CA ARG A 113 6.33 -12.78 -6.13
C ARG A 113 7.85 -12.64 -5.95
N ASN A 114 8.52 -11.90 -6.84
CA ASN A 114 9.97 -11.71 -6.79
C ASN A 114 10.38 -10.55 -5.86
N LEU A 115 9.51 -9.56 -5.66
CA LEU A 115 9.82 -8.37 -4.86
C LEU A 115 9.16 -8.39 -3.47
N GLN A 116 8.12 -9.21 -3.28
CA GLN A 116 7.32 -9.21 -2.06
C GLN A 116 8.17 -9.53 -0.83
N LYS A 117 8.97 -10.60 -0.90
CA LYS A 117 9.82 -11.05 0.22
C LYS A 117 10.94 -10.04 0.50
N ILE A 118 11.54 -9.49 -0.54
CA ILE A 118 12.57 -8.45 -0.46
C ILE A 118 12.00 -7.18 0.21
N PHE A 119 10.83 -6.74 -0.24
CA PHE A 119 10.16 -5.58 0.32
C PHE A 119 9.75 -5.79 1.78
N ASN A 120 9.25 -6.99 2.13
CA ASN A 120 8.92 -7.34 3.51
C ASN A 120 10.16 -7.34 4.42
N TYR A 121 11.29 -7.88 3.94
CA TYR A 121 12.56 -7.81 4.65
C TYR A 121 12.97 -6.36 4.91
N PHE A 122 12.87 -5.50 3.90
CA PHE A 122 13.16 -4.07 4.05
C PHE A 122 12.27 -3.42 5.12
N LEU A 123 10.96 -3.68 5.13
CA LEU A 123 10.05 -3.11 6.13
C LEU A 123 10.40 -3.55 7.56
N LYS A 124 10.64 -4.86 7.76
CA LYS A 124 11.03 -5.42 9.07
C LYS A 124 12.34 -4.87 9.60
N ASN A 125 13.26 -4.49 8.72
CA ASN A 125 14.57 -3.95 9.06
C ASN A 125 14.69 -2.44 8.81
N SER A 126 13.57 -1.76 8.58
CA SER A 126 13.54 -0.36 8.14
C SER A 126 14.20 0.61 9.12
N GLN A 127 14.19 0.28 10.41
CA GLN A 127 14.87 1.07 11.43
C GLN A 127 16.37 1.17 11.17
N LYS A 128 17.04 0.02 11.02
CA LYS A 128 18.47 -0.09 10.75
C LYS A 128 18.83 0.31 9.33
N LEU A 129 18.00 -0.04 8.35
CA LEU A 129 18.30 0.21 6.93
C LEU A 129 18.04 1.65 6.48
N TRP A 130 17.24 2.41 7.25
CA TRP A 130 16.81 3.73 6.81
C TRP A 130 16.52 4.72 7.93
N LEU A 131 15.63 4.40 8.88
CA LEU A 131 15.04 5.44 9.74
C LEU A 131 16.06 6.08 10.67
N GLN A 132 17.01 5.31 11.21
CA GLN A 132 18.06 5.83 12.09
C GLN A 132 18.81 6.99 11.44
N ASP A 133 19.25 6.81 10.19
CA ASP A 133 20.02 7.80 9.43
C ASP A 133 19.15 8.81 8.65
N SER A 134 17.83 8.73 8.79
CA SER A 134 16.91 9.64 8.11
C SER A 134 16.76 10.98 8.84
N LYS A 135 16.48 12.04 8.08
CA LYS A 135 16.10 13.37 8.58
C LYS A 135 14.63 13.45 9.06
N ILE A 136 13.93 12.33 9.17
CA ILE A 136 12.54 12.31 9.65
C ILE A 136 12.54 12.68 11.14
N ARG A 137 11.71 13.66 11.49
CA ARG A 137 11.59 14.15 12.87
C ARG A 137 10.88 13.15 13.78
N ASP A 138 9.74 12.64 13.33
CA ASP A 138 8.89 11.73 14.11
C ASP A 138 9.17 10.28 13.70
N LYS A 139 10.27 9.72 14.19
CA LYS A 139 10.70 8.35 13.85
C LYS A 139 9.78 7.30 14.47
N ASP A 140 9.29 7.54 15.68
CA ASP A 140 8.42 6.61 16.41
C ASP A 140 7.10 6.40 15.69
N TRP A 141 6.47 7.48 15.19
CA TRP A 141 5.29 7.35 14.35
C TRP A 141 5.56 6.51 13.09
N TYR A 142 6.71 6.72 12.41
CA TYR A 142 7.05 5.89 11.25
C TYR A 142 7.25 4.42 11.60
N ILE A 143 7.88 4.11 12.74
CA ILE A 143 8.07 2.75 13.22
C ILE A 143 6.70 2.08 13.44
N GLU A 144 5.79 2.77 14.12
CA GLU A 144 4.43 2.28 14.34
C GLU A 144 3.70 2.00 13.01
N GLN A 145 3.73 2.96 12.08
CA GLN A 145 3.06 2.79 10.79
C GLN A 145 3.68 1.66 9.95
N ILE A 146 5.00 1.48 9.99
CA ILE A 146 5.68 0.38 9.28
C ILE A 146 5.35 -0.96 9.93
N ASN A 147 5.29 -1.04 11.27
CA ASN A 147 4.86 -2.26 11.96
C ASN A 147 3.44 -2.66 11.57
N LEU A 148 2.53 -1.69 11.45
CA LEU A 148 1.18 -1.94 10.91
C LEU A 148 1.23 -2.42 9.45
N MET A 149 2.11 -1.87 8.62
CA MET A 149 2.31 -2.37 7.24
C MET A 149 2.84 -3.81 7.19
N VAL A 150 3.77 -4.17 8.08
CA VAL A 150 4.28 -5.55 8.19
C VAL A 150 3.15 -6.51 8.57
N LYS A 151 2.36 -6.17 9.61
CA LYS A 151 1.19 -6.97 9.99
C LYS A 151 0.19 -7.10 8.83
N ALA A 152 -0.08 -6.00 8.12
CA ALA A 152 -0.97 -6.00 6.97
C ALA A 152 -0.44 -6.86 5.80
N GLN A 153 0.88 -6.94 5.63
CA GLN A 153 1.53 -7.77 4.63
C GLN A 153 1.41 -9.26 5.00
N GLU A 154 1.67 -9.62 6.25
CA GLU A 154 1.58 -10.99 6.77
C GLU A 154 0.15 -11.54 6.67
N ARG A 155 -0.84 -10.67 6.90
CA ARG A 155 -2.26 -10.97 6.73
C ARG A 155 -2.75 -10.89 5.27
N GLN A 156 -1.85 -10.67 4.31
CA GLN A 156 -2.14 -10.50 2.88
C GLN A 156 -3.14 -9.36 2.55
N ILE A 157 -3.35 -8.42 3.47
CA ILE A 157 -4.29 -7.30 3.32
C ILE A 157 -3.74 -6.31 2.27
N LEU A 158 -2.44 -6.03 2.27
CA LEU A 158 -1.82 -5.09 1.32
C LEU A 158 -1.97 -5.52 -0.14
N GLN A 159 -2.06 -6.83 -0.40
CA GLN A 159 -2.25 -7.37 -1.75
C GLN A 159 -3.67 -7.12 -2.29
N ASN A 160 -4.64 -7.07 -1.39
CA ASN A 160 -6.06 -7.09 -1.71
C ASN A 160 -6.74 -5.73 -1.55
N PHE A 161 -6.03 -4.71 -1.07
CA PHE A 161 -6.58 -3.38 -0.95
C PHE A 161 -6.71 -2.67 -2.32
N THR A 162 -7.79 -2.93 -3.03
CA THR A 162 -8.16 -2.32 -4.32
C THR A 162 -8.98 -1.04 -4.18
N ASN A 163 -9.61 -0.79 -3.03
CA ASN A 163 -10.87 -0.04 -3.01
C ASN A 163 -10.89 1.36 -2.37
N CYS A 164 -9.75 1.98 -2.03
CA CYS A 164 -9.78 3.40 -1.65
C CYS A 164 -10.12 4.36 -2.80
N TYR A 165 -10.19 3.89 -4.04
CA TYR A 165 -10.45 4.75 -5.18
C TYR A 165 -11.38 4.08 -6.19
N LYS A 166 -12.65 3.91 -5.83
CA LYS A 166 -13.71 3.88 -6.86
C LYS A 166 -13.83 5.31 -7.38
N LYS A 167 -13.24 5.59 -8.55
CA LYS A 167 -13.60 6.79 -9.32
C LYS A 167 -15.09 6.64 -9.58
N GLN A 168 -15.93 7.52 -9.02
CA GLN A 168 -17.34 7.58 -9.42
C GLN A 168 -17.34 7.81 -10.92
N ARG A 169 -17.70 6.77 -11.67
CA ARG A 169 -17.94 6.90 -13.10
C ARG A 169 -19.27 7.63 -13.16
N ASN A 170 -19.23 8.97 -13.27
CA ASN A 170 -20.43 9.72 -13.61
C ASN A 170 -20.83 9.22 -15.00
N ASN A 171 -21.79 8.29 -15.04
CA ASN A 171 -22.51 7.97 -16.25
C ASN A 171 -23.23 9.26 -16.64
N SER A 172 -22.54 10.09 -17.41
CA SER A 172 -23.13 11.18 -18.16
C SER A 172 -23.83 10.55 -19.36
N MET A 173 -24.83 9.71 -19.08
CA MET A 173 -25.87 9.40 -20.05
C MET A 173 -26.90 10.52 -19.92
N LYS A 174 -26.65 11.60 -20.65
CA LYS A 174 -27.69 12.51 -21.14
C LYS A 174 -27.23 13.09 -22.47
N LYS A 175 -27.72 12.53 -23.56
CA LYS A 175 -28.85 13.13 -24.29
C LYS A 175 -29.59 12.04 -25.05
#